data_AF-A0A917FSH4-F1
#
_entry.id   AF-A0A917FSH4-F1
#
_cell.length_a   1.000
_cell.length_b   1.000
_cell.length_c   1.000
_cell.angle_alpha   90.00
_cell.angle_beta   90.00
_cell.angle_gamma   90.00
#
_symmetry.space_group_name_H-M   'P 1'
#
loop_
_entity.id
_entity.type
_entity.pdbx_description
1 polymer ?
#
loop_
_entity_poly.entity_id
_entity_poly.type
_entity_poly.pdbx_seq_one_letter_code
_entity_poly.pdbx_strand_id
1 'polypeptide(L)'
;MPELDITVDEVAATGRLVTETSRYLSDGLSSLGREIDDLSTTWRGQASDAYASAWAEVRAGAQEILAALASTGDSLGVVAQTTAGTEAVTAQSISALRGIA
;
A
#
# COMPACT_ATOMS: atom_id res chain seq x y z
N MET A 1 -12.14 24.68 -9.33
CA MET A 1 -12.30 24.65 -7.85
C MET A 1 -10.97 24.15 -7.29
N PRO A 2 -10.17 25.00 -6.65
CA PRO A 2 -8.81 24.65 -6.25
C PRO A 2 -8.72 23.64 -5.10
N GLU A 3 -9.74 23.55 -4.25
CA GLU A 3 -9.75 22.67 -3.08
C GLU A 3 -9.91 21.18 -3.44
N LEU A 4 -10.62 20.87 -4.53
CA LEU A 4 -10.78 19.48 -5.00
C LEU A 4 -9.48 18.95 -5.61
N ASP A 5 -8.77 19.79 -6.36
CA ASP A 5 -7.48 19.49 -7.02
C ASP A 5 -6.41 19.12 -5.98
N ILE A 6 -6.33 19.89 -4.89
CA ILE A 6 -5.43 19.62 -3.76
C ILE A 6 -5.73 18.25 -3.13
N THR A 7 -7.00 17.90 -2.95
CA THR A 7 -7.37 16.62 -2.32
C THR A 7 -7.04 15.41 -3.19
N VAL A 8 -7.14 15.54 -4.52
CA VAL A 8 -6.77 14.46 -5.46
C VAL A 8 -5.26 14.23 -5.44
N ASP A 9 -4.47 15.31 -5.41
CA ASP A 9 -3.01 15.22 -5.31
C ASP A 9 -2.56 14.59 -3.99
N GLU A 10 -3.21 14.92 -2.88
CA GLU A 10 -2.93 14.32 -1.56
C GLU A 10 -3.27 12.83 -1.51
N VAL A 11 -4.41 12.42 -2.09
CA VAL A 11 -4.80 11.01 -2.21
C VAL A 11 -3.80 10.24 -3.08
N ALA A 12 -3.37 10.82 -4.19
CA ALA A 12 -2.35 10.22 -5.07
C ALA A 12 -0.98 10.11 -4.38
N ALA A 13 -0.56 11.13 -3.64
CA ALA A 13 0.68 11.12 -2.87
C ALA A 13 0.65 10.05 -1.78
N THR A 14 -0.46 9.94 -1.05
CA THR A 14 -0.66 8.91 -0.02
C THR A 14 -0.65 7.51 -0.64
N GLY A 15 -1.30 7.31 -1.78
CA GLY A 15 -1.30 6.02 -2.49
C GLY A 15 0.10 5.58 -2.92
N ARG A 16 0.93 6.53 -3.39
CA ARG A 16 2.35 6.27 -3.69
C ARG A 16 3.13 5.86 -2.44
N LEU A 17 2.98 6.59 -1.33
CA LEU A 17 3.65 6.29 -0.07
C LEU A 17 3.29 4.89 0.45
N VAL A 18 2.01 4.52 0.40
CA VAL A 18 1.53 3.18 0.81
C VAL A 18 2.17 2.09 -0.07
N THR A 19 2.24 2.31 -1.38
CA THR A 19 2.85 1.38 -2.33
C THR A 19 4.34 1.20 -2.09
N GLU A 20 5.07 2.30 -1.90
CA GLU A 20 6.51 2.30 -1.62
C GLU A 20 6.82 1.60 -0.30
N THR A 21 6.04 1.89 0.74
CA THR A 21 6.17 1.25 2.06
C THR A 21 5.91 -0.25 1.98
N SER A 22 4.87 -0.67 1.26
CA SER A 22 4.54 -2.08 1.05
C SER A 22 5.68 -2.82 0.34
N ARG A 23 6.23 -2.21 -0.72
CA ARG A 23 7.38 -2.76 -1.45
C ARG A 23 8.60 -2.92 -0.56
N TYR A 24 8.97 -1.85 0.16
CA TYR A 24 10.12 -1.88 1.07
C TYR A 24 9.99 -2.98 2.13
N LEU A 25 8.80 -3.12 2.74
CA LEU A 25 8.54 -4.15 3.73
C LEU A 25 8.60 -5.56 3.13
N SER A 26 8.04 -5.76 1.94
CA SER A 26 8.06 -7.06 1.24
C SER A 26 9.48 -7.48 0.85
N ASP A 27 10.28 -6.55 0.33
CA ASP A 27 11.68 -6.78 -0.03
C ASP A 27 12.52 -7.12 1.20
N GLY A 28 12.34 -6.37 2.29
CA GLY A 28 13.01 -6.62 3.57
C GLY A 28 12.64 -7.97 4.19
N LEU A 29 11.35 -8.32 4.21
CA LEU A 29 10.88 -9.61 4.72
C LEU A 29 11.47 -10.78 3.91
N SER A 30 11.55 -10.61 2.59
CA SER A 30 12.15 -11.61 1.71
C SER A 30 13.66 -11.76 1.91
N SER A 31 14.37 -10.67 2.21
CA SER A 31 15.81 -10.72 2.53
C SER A 31 16.06 -11.47 3.83
N LEU A 32 15.35 -11.09 4.90
CA LEU A 32 15.45 -11.74 6.20
C LEU A 32 15.10 -13.23 6.10
N GLY A 33 14.08 -13.59 5.32
CA GLY A 33 13.73 -14.98 5.07
C GLY A 33 14.91 -15.79 4.52
N ARG A 34 15.60 -15.28 3.50
CA ARG A 34 16.79 -15.94 2.93
C ARG A 34 17.93 -16.05 3.94
N GLU A 35 18.22 -14.98 4.68
CA GLU A 35 19.28 -14.98 5.71
C GLU A 35 19.02 -16.02 6.82
N ILE A 36 17.75 -16.18 7.21
CA ILE A 36 17.35 -17.14 8.24
C ILE A 36 17.37 -18.57 7.69
N ASP A 37 16.92 -18.78 6.45
CA ASP A 37 17.03 -20.08 5.78
C ASP A 37 18.50 -20.52 5.69
N ASP A 38 19.40 -19.62 5.29
CA ASP A 38 20.84 -19.89 5.23
C ASP A 38 21.41 -20.21 6.62
N LEU A 39 21.05 -19.43 7.64
CA LEU A 39 21.50 -19.66 9.02
C LEU A 39 21.06 -21.04 9.54
N SER A 40 19.82 -21.46 9.22
CA SER A 40 19.25 -22.74 9.65
C SER A 40 20.00 -23.96 9.11
N THR A 41 20.79 -23.79 8.05
CA THR A 41 21.59 -24.89 7.48
C THR A 41 22.77 -25.30 8.39
N THR A 42 23.29 -24.35 9.18
CA THR A 42 24.51 -24.53 9.99
C THR A 42 24.23 -24.50 11.49
N TRP A 43 23.25 -23.70 11.91
CA TRP A 43 22.87 -23.58 13.31
C TRP A 43 21.80 -24.61 13.67
N ARG A 44 22.10 -25.47 14.66
CA ARG A 44 21.18 -26.53 15.11
C ARG A 44 20.99 -26.51 16.62
N GLY A 45 19.88 -27.10 17.07
CA GLY A 45 19.53 -27.27 18.48
C GLY A 45 18.41 -26.33 18.93
N GLN A 46 18.02 -26.44 20.20
CA GLN A 46 16.81 -25.77 20.74
C GLN A 46 16.76 -24.25 20.52
N ALA A 47 17.91 -23.57 20.54
CA ALA A 47 17.96 -22.13 20.29
C ALA A 47 17.60 -21.79 18.83
N SER A 48 18.01 -22.64 17.88
CA SER A 48 17.63 -22.49 16.47
C SER A 48 16.13 -22.73 16.28
N ASP A 49 15.56 -23.73 16.94
CA ASP A 49 14.13 -24.04 16.87
C ASP A 49 13.29 -22.88 17.43
N ALA A 50 13.70 -22.33 18.57
CA ALA A 50 13.04 -21.17 19.17
C ALA A 50 13.12 -19.93 18.27
N TYR A 51 14.27 -19.70 17.64
CA TYR A 51 14.45 -18.60 16.70
C TYR A 51 13.58 -18.76 15.44
N ALA A 52 13.49 -19.99 14.89
CA ALA A 52 12.62 -20.27 13.74
C ALA A 52 11.13 -20.05 14.07
N SER A 53 10.69 -20.41 15.28
CA SER A 53 9.33 -20.13 15.74
C SER A 53 9.06 -18.63 15.83
N ALA A 54 9.95 -17.87 16.47
CA ALA A 54 9.84 -16.42 16.59
C ALA A 54 9.85 -15.74 15.20
N TRP A 55 10.68 -16.23 14.28
CA TRP A 55 10.69 -15.74 12.90
C TRP A 55 9.35 -16.00 12.17
N ALA A 56 8.75 -17.17 12.37
CA ALA A 56 7.44 -17.47 11.78
C ALA A 56 6.36 -16.49 12.26
N GLU A 57 6.38 -16.12 13.54
CA GLU A 57 5.48 -15.09 14.11
C GLU A 57 5.72 -13.71 13.49
N VAL A 58 6.97 -13.28 13.39
CA VAL A 58 7.34 -12.01 12.74
C VAL A 58 6.86 -11.97 11.29
N ARG A 59 7.09 -13.06 10.55
CA ARG A 59 6.66 -13.18 9.15
C ARG A 59 5.14 -13.10 9.02
N ALA A 60 4.39 -13.75 9.92
CA ALA A 60 2.93 -13.68 9.93
C ALA A 60 2.44 -12.24 10.19
N GLY A 61 2.97 -11.56 11.21
CA GLY A 61 2.60 -10.16 11.49
C GLY A 61 2.97 -9.21 10.35
N ALA A 62 4.12 -9.41 9.69
CA ALA A 62 4.49 -8.63 8.52
C ALA A 62 3.53 -8.85 7.34
N GLN A 63 3.04 -10.08 7.13
CA GLN A 63 2.03 -10.37 6.11
C GLN A 63 0.70 -9.67 6.41
N GLU A 64 0.29 -9.58 7.68
CA GLU A 64 -0.90 -8.81 8.07
C GLU A 64 -0.75 -7.32 7.76
N ILE A 65 0.42 -6.73 8.05
CA ILE A 65 0.71 -5.32 7.72
C ILE A 65 0.67 -5.11 6.20
N LEU A 66 1.26 -6.01 5.41
CA LEU A 66 1.23 -5.93 3.94
C LEU A 66 -0.21 -6.01 3.40
N ALA A 67 -1.05 -6.86 3.98
CA ALA A 67 -2.46 -6.94 3.61
C ALA A 67 -3.23 -5.66 3.96
N ALA A 68 -2.96 -5.06 5.12
CA ALA A 68 -3.57 -3.78 5.51
C ALA A 68 -3.12 -2.62 4.60
N LEU A 69 -1.84 -2.60 4.19
CA LEU A 69 -1.32 -1.63 3.23
C LEU A 69 -1.98 -1.80 1.85
N ALA A 70 -2.16 -3.04 1.38
CA ALA A 70 -2.87 -3.30 0.13
C ALA A 70 -4.32 -2.79 0.16
N SER A 71 -5.06 -3.09 1.24
CA SER A 71 -6.43 -2.60 1.44
C SER A 71 -6.52 -1.07 1.47
N THR A 72 -5.53 -0.42 2.09
CA THR A 72 -5.42 1.05 2.11
C THR A 72 -5.17 1.58 0.69
N GLY A 73 -4.27 0.95 -0.07
CA GLY A 73 -4.01 1.30 -1.47
C GLY A 73 -5.25 1.20 -2.34
N ASP A 74 -6.01 0.11 -2.22
CA ASP A 74 -7.26 -0.11 -2.96
C ASP A 74 -8.29 0.98 -2.65
N SER A 75 -8.47 1.30 -1.36
CA SER A 75 -9.39 2.34 -0.92
C SER A 75 -9.04 3.72 -1.48
N LEU A 76 -7.75 4.09 -1.48
CA LEU A 76 -7.27 5.34 -2.06
C LEU A 76 -7.48 5.37 -3.58
N GLY A 77 -7.28 4.23 -4.27
CA GLY A 77 -7.55 4.08 -5.69
C GLY A 77 -9.02 4.29 -6.06
N VAL A 78 -9.94 3.78 -5.22
CA VAL A 78 -11.40 3.98 -5.38
C VAL A 78 -11.79 5.44 -5.19
N VAL A 79 -11.24 6.11 -4.18
CA VAL A 79 -11.50 7.54 -3.92
C VAL A 79 -11.03 8.39 -5.10
N ALA A 80 -9.80 8.17 -5.59
CA ALA A 80 -9.27 8.92 -6.72
C ALA A 80 -10.12 8.77 -7.99
N GLN A 81 -10.57 7.54 -8.32
CA GLN A 81 -11.45 7.29 -9.47
C GLN A 81 -12.82 7.95 -9.32
N THR A 82 -13.40 7.90 -8.13
CA THR A 82 -14.71 8.51 -7.86
C THR A 82 -14.65 10.02 -8.04
N THR A 83 -13.63 10.66 -7.47
CA THR A 83 -13.45 12.11 -7.56
C THR A 83 -13.24 12.57 -9.00
N ALA A 84 -12.38 11.89 -9.78
CA ALA A 84 -12.17 12.21 -11.19
C ALA A 84 -13.46 12.07 -12.03
N GLY A 85 -14.29 11.07 -11.72
CA GLY A 85 -15.60 10.90 -12.36
C GLY A 85 -16.55 12.05 -12.05
N THR A 86 -16.62 12.49 -10.79
CA THR A 86 -17.43 13.64 -10.37
C THR A 86 -16.97 14.94 -11.03
N GLU A 87 -15.65 15.16 -11.16
CA GLU A 87 -15.12 16.34 -11.85
C GLU A 87 -15.48 16.36 -13.33
N ALA A 88 -15.34 15.23 -14.03
CA ALA A 88 -15.68 15.13 -15.44
C ALA A 88 -17.17 15.46 -15.70
N VAL A 89 -18.08 14.90 -14.87
CA VAL A 89 -19.52 15.18 -14.96
C VAL A 89 -19.84 16.64 -14.66
N THR A 90 -19.18 17.21 -13.65
CA THR A 90 -19.37 18.62 -13.27
C THR A 90 -18.87 19.56 -14.36
N ALA A 91 -17.69 19.30 -14.94
CA ALA A 91 -17.12 20.08 -16.03
C ALA A 91 -17.99 20.04 -17.29
N GLN A 92 -18.54 18.87 -17.63
CA GLN A 92 -19.50 18.72 -18.73
C GLN A 92 -20.78 19.54 -18.48
N SER A 93 -21.32 19.49 -17.25
CA SER A 93 -22.53 20.22 -16.88
C SER A 93 -22.33 21.74 -16.93
N ILE A 94 -21.20 22.24 -16.43
CA ILE A 94 -20.84 23.67 -16.49
C ILE A 94 -20.64 24.12 -17.94
N SER A 95 -19.96 23.30 -18.76
CA SER A 95 -19.73 23.62 -20.18
C SER A 95 -21.04 23.66 -20.95
N ALA A 96 -21.95 22.73 -20.68
CA ALA A 96 -23.29 22.74 -21.25
C ALA A 96 -24.05 24.02 -20.88
N LEU A 97 -24.07 24.42 -19.60
CA LEU A 97 -24.72 25.66 -19.14
C LEU A 97 -24.11 26.94 -19.74
N ARG A 98 -22.81 26.95 -20.03
CA ARG A 98 -22.13 28.08 -20.68
C ARG A 98 -22.32 28.14 -22.19
N GLY A 99 -22.68 27.03 -22.84
CA GLY A 99 -22.94 26.97 -24.29
C GLY A 99 -24.35 27.38 -24.71
N ILE A 100 -25.27 27.54 -23.75
CA ILE A 100 -26.66 27.99 -23.97
C ILE A 100 -26.91 29.46 -23.53
N ALA A 101 -25.86 30.22 -23.20
CA ALA A 101 -25.89 31.67 -22.94
C ALA A 101 -25.10 32.42 -24.02
#